data_AF-S6FSD9-F1
#
_entry.id   AF-S6FSD9-F1
#
_cell.length_a   1.000
_cell.length_b   1.000
_cell.length_c   1.000
_cell.angle_alpha   90.00
_cell.angle_beta   90.00
_cell.angle_gamma   90.00
#
_symmetry.space_group_name_H-M   'P 1'
#
loop_
_entity.id
_entity.type
_entity.pdbx_description
1 polymer ?
#
loop_
_entity_poly.entity_id
_entity_poly.type
_entity_poly.pdbx_seq_one_letter_code
_entity_poly.pdbx_strand_id
1 'polypeptide(L)'
;MKNQTWLVAKNIYRSRVKGVGFWALVLSPFLLGAIYLIIGLVISSGANQSPKMAVVDNPALTQILSKNDTLKADIRNESSLDDAKKDLSSGKIDGFLTEDNGAYTIVTDNKSSVKFDQSSFQTALTQVNISKTAQRLNLSAADVQELLSPAKFTMKTQTSSGQKSTGDGQTGANIAIGSIASILIFTLMMMYVGIIGQEIGNEKSSRIMETLLAATSSNVQYYGKIIGVILLLATQLGIYVLGFGIAYPFIKNLDQIKAIGAMLSGITFGFGIYLVAMSLIGILGYLILASIVASLVNEQAQVQQATQPIAFLAMIGYIGGIAGSTVPGNIVLKILSFIPFISPTLMTSRLAIQYSTTTEAWIALGLQLLATLAIAKAGEKIYARNVLSYSDEKIMSQLFKGLTGRNSKKKTTDRLVSENGEKKNPWRRNSPLRLALVIIIILIILAYRFIFK
;
A
#
# COMPACT_ATOMS: atom_id res chain seq x y z
N MET A 1 23.58 -30.37 -11.29
CA MET A 1 23.19 -28.98 -10.98
C MET A 1 21.69 -28.81 -10.66
N LYS A 2 20.74 -29.15 -11.56
CA LYS A 2 19.28 -29.01 -11.29
C LYS A 2 18.81 -29.64 -9.97
N ASN A 3 19.28 -30.86 -9.66
CA ASN A 3 18.86 -31.57 -8.44
C ASN A 3 19.34 -30.89 -7.15
N GLN A 4 20.52 -30.26 -7.15
CA GLN A 4 21.08 -29.59 -5.97
C GLN A 4 20.40 -28.24 -5.71
N THR A 5 20.14 -27.43 -6.75
CA THR A 5 19.42 -26.16 -6.61
C THR A 5 18.03 -26.37 -6.03
N TRP A 6 17.33 -27.40 -6.53
CA TRP A 6 16.03 -27.78 -5.98
C TRP A 6 16.12 -28.26 -4.52
N LEU A 7 17.17 -29.02 -4.16
CA LEU A 7 17.36 -29.50 -2.80
C LEU A 7 17.56 -28.33 -1.82
N VAL A 8 18.38 -27.33 -2.19
CA VAL A 8 18.53 -26.09 -1.42
C VAL A 8 17.20 -25.35 -1.31
N ALA A 9 16.49 -25.15 -2.43
CA ALA A 9 15.20 -24.46 -2.42
C ALA A 9 14.18 -25.15 -1.51
N LYS A 10 14.07 -26.47 -1.60
CA LYS A 10 13.18 -27.29 -0.76
C LYS A 10 13.58 -27.22 0.71
N ASN A 11 14.87 -27.18 1.02
CA ASN A 11 15.35 -27.05 2.40
C ASN A 11 14.92 -25.71 3.00
N ILE A 12 15.19 -24.60 2.31
CA ILE A 12 14.79 -23.25 2.74
C ILE A 12 13.28 -23.12 2.89
N TYR A 13 12.53 -23.63 1.91
CA TYR A 13 11.07 -23.65 1.98
C TYR A 13 10.57 -24.44 3.20
N ARG A 14 11.05 -25.67 3.39
CA ARG A 14 10.58 -26.55 4.46
C ARG A 14 10.98 -26.06 5.85
N SER A 15 12.19 -25.52 6.01
CA SER A 15 12.64 -24.95 7.29
C SER A 15 11.77 -23.77 7.70
N ARG A 16 11.39 -22.91 6.74
CA ARG A 16 10.59 -21.72 7.00
C ARG A 16 9.10 -22.01 7.18
N VAL A 17 8.47 -22.85 6.34
CA VAL A 17 7.04 -23.21 6.49
C VAL A 17 6.76 -23.92 7.81
N LYS A 18 7.70 -24.72 8.32
CA LYS A 18 7.55 -25.38 9.62
C LYS A 18 7.77 -24.43 10.80
N GLY A 19 8.38 -23.27 10.58
CA GLY A 19 8.63 -22.28 11.61
C GLY A 19 7.35 -21.53 11.99
N VAL A 20 7.18 -21.27 13.29
CA VAL A 20 6.04 -20.48 13.81
C VAL A 20 6.00 -19.09 13.19
N GLY A 21 7.16 -18.49 12.90
CA GLY A 21 7.25 -17.15 12.30
C GLY A 21 6.57 -17.03 10.93
N PHE A 22 6.59 -18.08 10.10
CA PHE A 22 5.87 -18.06 8.82
C PHE A 22 4.36 -18.04 9.02
N TRP A 23 3.83 -18.86 9.94
CA TRP A 23 2.40 -18.88 10.21
C TRP A 23 1.92 -17.62 10.93
N ALA A 24 2.71 -17.07 11.85
CA ALA A 24 2.41 -15.77 12.45
C ALA A 24 2.30 -14.67 11.38
N LEU A 25 3.21 -14.68 10.41
CA LEU A 25 3.21 -13.76 9.28
C LEU A 25 1.97 -13.92 8.41
N VAL A 26 1.67 -15.15 7.97
CA VAL A 26 0.56 -15.46 7.07
C VAL A 26 -0.80 -15.25 7.73
N LEU A 27 -0.95 -15.59 9.01
CA LEU A 27 -2.23 -15.48 9.71
C LEU A 27 -2.52 -14.07 10.24
N SER A 28 -1.49 -13.21 10.36
CA SER A 28 -1.65 -11.87 10.91
C SER A 28 -2.70 -11.00 10.19
N PRO A 29 -2.82 -10.97 8.84
CA PRO A 29 -3.83 -10.13 8.19
C PRO A 29 -5.25 -10.67 8.41
N PHE A 30 -5.41 -12.00 8.54
CA PHE A 30 -6.71 -12.60 8.86
C PHE A 30 -7.12 -12.27 10.30
N LEU A 31 -6.18 -12.32 11.25
CA LEU A 31 -6.44 -11.93 12.62
C LEU A 31 -6.84 -10.46 12.72
N LEU A 32 -6.09 -9.56 12.06
CA LEU A 32 -6.43 -8.14 12.01
C LEU A 32 -7.78 -7.89 11.32
N GLY A 33 -8.06 -8.60 10.22
CA GLY A 33 -9.36 -8.54 9.54
C GLY A 33 -10.51 -9.02 10.43
N ALA A 34 -10.33 -10.12 11.17
CA ALA A 34 -11.32 -10.63 12.11
C ALA A 34 -11.56 -9.64 13.26
N ILE A 35 -10.51 -9.06 13.84
CA ILE A 35 -10.62 -8.02 14.87
C ILE A 35 -11.37 -6.80 14.33
N TYR A 36 -11.03 -6.35 13.12
CA TYR A 36 -11.71 -5.23 12.47
C TYR A 36 -13.21 -5.51 12.27
N LEU A 37 -13.57 -6.72 11.83
CA LEU A 37 -14.97 -7.13 11.67
C LEU A 37 -15.70 -7.22 13.01
N ILE A 38 -15.06 -7.76 14.05
CA ILE A 38 -15.65 -7.84 15.40
C ILE A 38 -15.91 -6.43 15.94
N ILE A 39 -14.93 -5.53 15.86
CA ILE A 39 -15.10 -4.12 16.27
C ILE A 39 -16.21 -3.47 15.44
N GLY A 40 -16.23 -3.71 14.12
CA GLY A 40 -17.26 -3.20 13.23
C GLY A 40 -18.66 -3.66 13.62
N LEU A 41 -18.83 -4.93 14.00
CA LEU A 41 -20.10 -5.50 14.47
C LEU A 41 -20.53 -4.90 15.82
N VAL A 42 -19.59 -4.71 16.75
CA VAL A 42 -19.87 -4.05 18.03
C VAL A 42 -20.35 -2.62 17.80
N ILE A 43 -19.67 -1.86 16.93
CA ILE A 43 -20.06 -0.50 16.57
C ILE A 43 -21.44 -0.49 15.88
N SER A 44 -21.68 -1.37 14.91
CA SER A 44 -22.96 -1.40 14.18
C SER A 44 -24.13 -1.84 15.07
N SER A 45 -23.90 -2.69 16.06
CA SER A 45 -24.92 -3.08 17.04
C SER A 45 -25.39 -1.90 17.91
N GLY A 46 -24.53 -0.91 18.16
CA GLY A 46 -24.89 0.33 18.85
C GLY A 46 -25.45 1.43 17.92
N ALA A 47 -25.14 1.40 16.63
CA ALA A 47 -25.48 2.46 15.67
C ALA A 47 -26.82 2.26 14.93
N ASN A 48 -27.46 1.09 15.04
CA ASN A 48 -28.73 0.80 14.36
C ASN A 48 -29.96 1.43 15.05
N GLN A 49 -29.79 2.29 16.04
CA GLN A 49 -30.89 3.08 16.60
C GLN A 49 -30.92 4.44 15.91
N SER A 50 -32.06 4.78 15.30
CA SER A 50 -32.27 6.13 14.77
C SER A 50 -32.10 7.15 15.89
N PRO A 51 -31.27 8.19 15.71
CA PRO A 51 -31.08 9.23 16.71
C PRO A 51 -32.43 9.82 17.12
N LYS A 52 -32.70 9.88 18.43
CA LYS A 52 -33.94 10.45 18.96
C LYS A 52 -33.73 11.92 19.28
N MET A 53 -34.42 12.80 18.58
CA MET A 53 -34.37 14.24 18.82
C MET A 53 -35.69 14.76 19.38
N ALA A 54 -35.61 15.54 20.45
CA ALA A 54 -36.71 16.39 20.87
C ALA A 54 -36.61 17.77 20.23
N VAL A 55 -37.72 18.31 19.75
CA VAL A 55 -37.84 19.74 19.44
C VAL A 55 -38.63 20.38 20.57
N VAL A 56 -38.07 21.42 21.19
CA VAL A 56 -38.64 22.05 22.38
C VAL A 56 -39.68 23.10 21.97
N ASP A 57 -40.90 22.95 22.48
CA ASP A 57 -42.02 23.90 22.37
C ASP A 57 -42.28 24.41 20.94
N ASN A 58 -42.15 23.53 19.94
CA ASN A 58 -42.33 23.91 18.54
C ASN A 58 -42.92 22.75 17.70
N PRO A 59 -44.24 22.51 17.82
CA PRO A 59 -44.90 21.40 17.12
C PRO A 59 -44.88 21.58 15.59
N ALA A 60 -44.89 22.81 15.09
CA ALA A 60 -44.81 23.09 13.65
C ALA A 60 -43.44 22.72 13.07
N LEU A 61 -42.34 23.11 13.74
CA LEU A 61 -40.99 22.72 13.34
C LEU A 61 -40.79 21.21 13.43
N THR A 62 -41.31 20.58 14.49
CA THR A 62 -41.30 19.12 14.66
C THR A 62 -41.91 18.41 13.46
N GLN A 63 -43.06 18.87 12.98
CA GLN A 63 -43.75 18.25 11.85
C GLN A 63 -42.97 18.38 10.54
N ILE A 64 -42.28 19.51 10.33
CA ILE A 64 -41.46 19.73 9.14
C ILE A 64 -40.23 18.83 9.17
N LEU A 65 -39.51 18.80 10.30
CA LEU A 65 -38.28 18.02 10.43
C LEU A 65 -38.56 16.51 10.42
N SER A 66 -39.63 16.04 11.06
CA SER A 66 -40.01 14.62 11.07
C SER A 66 -40.37 14.05 9.69
N LYS A 67 -40.82 14.91 8.75
CA LYS A 67 -41.08 14.53 7.35
C LYS A 67 -39.83 14.58 6.47
N ASN A 68 -38.69 15.02 7.00
CA ASN A 68 -37.47 15.14 6.23
C ASN A 68 -36.65 13.84 6.32
N ASP A 69 -36.83 12.98 5.32
CA ASP A 69 -36.14 11.68 5.21
C ASP A 69 -34.61 11.77 5.21
N THR A 70 -34.04 12.95 4.94
CA THR A 70 -32.57 13.15 4.98
C THR A 70 -32.00 13.17 6.38
N LEU A 71 -32.79 13.53 7.40
CA LEU A 71 -32.33 13.64 8.78
C LEU A 71 -32.15 12.28 9.47
N LYS A 72 -32.85 11.24 9.01
CA LYS A 72 -32.79 9.86 9.54
C LYS A 72 -32.89 9.76 11.08
N ALA A 73 -33.60 10.70 11.69
CA ALA A 73 -33.77 10.82 13.13
C ALA A 73 -35.25 10.61 13.50
N ASP A 74 -35.51 10.05 14.67
CA ASP A 74 -36.84 10.01 15.27
C ASP A 74 -37.08 11.35 15.99
N ILE A 75 -37.95 12.19 15.43
CA ILE A 75 -38.13 13.57 15.88
C ILE A 75 -39.50 13.70 16.55
N ARG A 76 -39.49 14.09 17.82
CA ARG A 76 -40.69 14.30 18.64
C ARG A 76 -40.72 15.70 19.24
N ASN A 77 -41.91 16.20 19.53
CA ASN A 77 -42.09 17.48 20.22
C ASN A 77 -42.07 17.25 21.74
N GLU A 78 -41.33 18.06 22.47
CA GLU A 78 -41.40 18.14 23.93
C GLU A 78 -42.00 19.49 24.35
N SER A 79 -42.87 19.47 25.36
CA SER A 79 -43.65 20.64 25.76
C SER A 79 -42.84 21.71 26.50
N SER A 80 -41.71 21.34 27.12
CA SER A 80 -40.88 22.28 27.85
C SER A 80 -39.39 21.93 27.77
N LEU A 81 -38.54 22.93 28.02
CA LEU A 81 -37.09 22.74 28.08
C LEU A 81 -36.68 21.83 29.24
N ASP A 82 -37.40 21.89 30.37
CA ASP A 82 -37.11 21.06 31.54
C ASP A 82 -37.45 19.59 31.29
N ASP A 83 -38.55 19.32 30.57
CA ASP A 83 -38.90 17.97 30.13
C ASP A 83 -37.84 17.41 29.17
N ALA A 84 -37.41 18.21 28.18
CA ALA A 84 -36.36 17.80 27.25
C ALA A 84 -35.02 17.53 27.95
N LYS A 85 -34.62 18.35 28.93
CA LYS A 85 -33.40 18.11 29.73
C LYS A 85 -33.50 16.84 30.58
N LYS A 86 -34.67 16.58 31.17
CA LYS A 86 -34.93 15.36 31.96
C LYS A 86 -34.90 14.12 31.08
N ASP A 87 -35.53 14.19 29.90
CA ASP A 87 -35.56 13.10 28.95
C ASP A 87 -34.18 12.84 28.32
N LEU A 88 -33.35 13.87 28.11
CA LEU A 88 -31.95 13.73 27.72
C LEU A 88 -31.13 13.05 28.82
N SER A 89 -31.26 13.51 30.07
CA SER A 89 -30.52 12.96 31.22
C SER A 89 -30.90 11.52 31.55
N SER A 90 -32.14 11.12 31.24
CA SER A 90 -32.63 9.75 31.40
C SER A 90 -32.35 8.83 30.21
N GLY A 91 -31.77 9.35 29.13
CA GLY A 91 -31.43 8.59 27.92
C GLY A 91 -32.63 8.22 27.04
N LYS A 92 -33.77 8.91 27.18
CA LYS A 92 -34.93 8.71 26.28
C LYS A 92 -34.75 9.39 24.93
N ILE A 93 -33.97 10.47 24.89
CA ILE A 93 -33.54 11.17 23.68
C ILE A 93 -32.02 11.28 23.66
N ASP A 94 -31.48 11.43 22.46
CA ASP A 94 -30.04 11.62 22.22
C ASP A 94 -29.65 13.10 22.16
N GLY A 95 -30.63 13.98 21.90
CA GLY A 95 -30.45 15.41 21.91
C GLY A 95 -31.77 16.17 21.81
N PHE A 96 -31.71 17.47 22.09
CA PHE A 96 -32.84 18.38 21.89
C PHE A 96 -32.45 19.62 21.10
N LEU A 97 -33.41 20.15 20.34
CA LEU A 97 -33.31 21.33 19.51
C LEU A 97 -34.16 22.45 20.13
N THR A 98 -33.54 23.60 20.40
CA THR A 98 -34.23 24.84 20.80
C THR A 98 -34.12 25.88 19.68
N GLU A 99 -35.20 26.63 19.45
CA GLU A 99 -35.23 27.81 18.59
C GLU A 99 -35.41 29.05 19.48
N ASP A 100 -34.51 30.02 19.38
CA ASP A 100 -34.64 31.35 20.00
C ASP A 100 -34.41 32.42 18.94
N ASN A 101 -35.43 33.22 18.62
CA ASN A 101 -35.38 34.30 17.63
C ASN A 101 -34.76 33.90 16.28
N GLY A 102 -35.02 32.68 15.80
CA GLY A 102 -34.49 32.15 14.55
C GLY A 102 -33.05 31.61 14.62
N ALA A 103 -32.43 31.63 15.80
CA ALA A 103 -31.21 30.89 16.10
C ALA A 103 -31.57 29.50 16.65
N TYR A 104 -30.95 28.47 16.09
CA TYR A 104 -31.21 27.08 16.46
C TYR A 104 -30.02 26.53 17.23
N THR A 105 -30.27 25.88 18.36
CA THR A 105 -29.24 25.20 19.16
C THR A 105 -29.60 23.74 19.35
N ILE A 106 -28.69 22.85 18.96
CA ILE A 106 -28.80 21.42 19.27
C ILE A 106 -27.91 21.11 20.46
N VAL A 107 -28.51 20.55 21.51
CA VAL A 107 -27.80 20.06 22.70
C VAL A 107 -27.82 18.54 22.66
N THR A 108 -26.65 17.92 22.86
CA THR A 108 -26.48 16.46 22.87
C THR A 108 -25.80 16.02 24.15
N ASP A 109 -26.02 14.78 24.56
CA ASP A 109 -25.29 14.17 25.67
C ASP A 109 -24.03 13.47 25.16
N ASN A 110 -22.89 13.66 25.82
CA ASN A 110 -21.63 13.00 25.46
C ASN A 110 -21.66 11.47 25.70
N LYS A 111 -22.64 10.98 26.45
CA LYS A 111 -22.92 9.55 26.65
C LYS A 111 -23.74 8.96 25.52
N SER A 112 -24.39 9.77 24.69
CA SER A 112 -25.09 9.24 23.52
C SER A 112 -24.06 8.73 22.52
N SER A 113 -24.22 7.46 22.12
CA SER A 113 -23.41 6.82 21.09
C SER A 113 -23.81 7.26 19.67
N VAL A 114 -24.90 8.02 19.53
CA VAL A 114 -25.48 8.43 18.26
C VAL A 114 -25.18 9.91 18.00
N LYS A 115 -24.61 10.22 16.83
CA LYS A 115 -24.31 11.59 16.44
C LYS A 115 -25.34 12.09 15.44
N PHE A 116 -25.83 13.30 15.66
CA PHE A 116 -26.62 14.02 14.66
C PHE A 116 -25.71 14.58 13.57
N ASP A 117 -26.11 14.46 12.32
CA ASP A 117 -25.41 15.09 11.20
C ASP A 117 -25.74 16.58 11.16
N GLN A 118 -24.81 17.39 11.66
CA GLN A 118 -24.93 18.85 11.70
C GLN A 118 -25.24 19.44 10.31
N SER A 119 -24.68 18.90 9.24
CA SER A 119 -24.87 19.42 7.88
C SER A 119 -26.31 19.19 7.40
N SER A 120 -26.83 17.98 7.62
CA SER A 120 -28.22 17.63 7.29
C SER A 120 -29.22 18.49 8.09
N PHE A 121 -28.99 18.67 9.39
CA PHE A 121 -29.82 19.57 10.21
C PHE A 121 -29.74 21.02 9.76
N GLN A 122 -28.53 21.53 9.46
CA GLN A 122 -28.35 22.88 8.95
C GLN A 122 -29.08 23.08 7.61
N THR A 123 -29.02 22.11 6.69
CA THR A 123 -29.75 22.17 5.42
C THR A 123 -31.26 22.18 5.66
N ALA A 124 -31.78 21.30 6.52
CA ALA A 124 -33.21 21.25 6.83
C ALA A 124 -33.72 22.55 7.48
N LEU A 125 -33.01 23.08 8.48
CA LEU A 125 -33.36 24.34 9.14
C LEU A 125 -33.22 25.55 8.20
N THR A 126 -32.25 25.53 7.29
CA THR A 126 -32.13 26.55 6.24
C THR A 126 -33.36 26.55 5.33
N GLN A 127 -33.87 25.37 4.93
CA GLN A 127 -35.10 25.30 4.15
C GLN A 127 -36.30 25.85 4.92
N VAL A 128 -36.42 25.55 6.22
CA VAL A 128 -37.45 26.13 7.09
C VAL A 128 -37.36 27.67 7.10
N ASN A 129 -36.17 28.22 7.26
CA ASN A 129 -35.95 29.67 7.27
C ASN A 129 -36.27 30.33 5.93
N ILE A 130 -35.96 29.67 4.80
CA ILE A 130 -36.36 30.12 3.46
C ILE A 130 -37.89 30.18 3.36
N SER A 131 -38.59 29.12 3.79
CA SER A 131 -40.07 29.11 3.77
C SER A 131 -40.68 30.20 4.66
N LYS A 132 -40.19 30.37 5.90
CA LYS A 132 -40.63 31.46 6.82
C LYS A 132 -40.40 32.84 6.19
N THR A 133 -39.24 33.04 5.58
CA THR A 133 -38.88 34.33 4.94
C THR A 133 -39.73 34.60 3.71
N ALA A 134 -39.98 33.59 2.88
CA ALA A 134 -40.82 33.69 1.70
C ALA A 134 -42.26 34.08 2.05
N GLN A 135 -42.81 33.49 3.12
CA GLN A 135 -44.12 33.89 3.66
C GLN A 135 -44.14 35.35 4.10
N ARG A 136 -43.13 35.81 4.84
CA ARG A 136 -43.00 37.23 5.25
C ARG A 136 -42.93 38.19 4.05
N LEU A 137 -42.33 37.76 2.94
CA LEU A 137 -42.21 38.52 1.70
C LEU A 137 -43.41 38.32 0.74
N ASN A 138 -44.42 37.53 1.12
CA ASN A 138 -45.58 37.21 0.29
C ASN A 138 -45.23 36.58 -1.07
N LEU A 139 -44.18 35.75 -1.12
CA LEU A 139 -43.84 34.98 -2.32
C LEU A 139 -44.84 33.84 -2.55
N SER A 140 -45.13 33.52 -3.81
CA SER A 140 -46.02 32.40 -4.15
C SER A 140 -45.34 31.06 -3.88
N ALA A 141 -46.12 29.99 -3.69
CA ALA A 141 -45.57 28.64 -3.53
C ALA A 141 -44.75 28.18 -4.75
N ALA A 142 -45.09 28.67 -5.95
CA ALA A 142 -44.34 28.40 -7.17
C ALA A 142 -42.95 29.06 -7.14
N ASP A 143 -42.87 30.33 -6.72
CA ASP A 143 -41.59 31.05 -6.61
C ASP A 143 -40.66 30.39 -5.58
N VAL A 144 -41.22 29.93 -4.46
CA VAL A 144 -40.43 29.20 -3.44
C VAL A 144 -39.92 27.86 -3.97
N GLN A 145 -40.75 27.15 -4.73
CA GLN A 145 -40.35 25.88 -5.34
C GLN A 145 -39.28 26.09 -6.42
N GLU A 146 -39.36 27.18 -7.17
CA GLU A 146 -38.33 27.58 -8.13
C GLU A 146 -37.01 27.95 -7.42
N LEU A 147 -37.08 28.73 -6.33
CA LEU A 147 -35.92 29.08 -5.50
C LEU A 147 -35.24 27.87 -4.86
N LEU A 148 -36.01 26.83 -4.51
CA LEU A 148 -35.50 25.59 -3.93
C LEU A 148 -35.13 24.53 -4.97
N SER A 149 -35.38 24.77 -6.27
CA SER A 149 -35.08 23.81 -7.31
C SER A 149 -33.56 23.65 -7.48
N PRO A 150 -33.00 22.46 -7.19
CA PRO A 150 -31.56 22.27 -7.29
C PRO A 150 -31.10 22.38 -8.75
N ALA A 151 -29.97 23.05 -8.95
CA ALA A 151 -29.35 23.12 -10.28
C ALA A 151 -29.00 21.71 -10.78
N LYS A 152 -29.48 21.35 -11.98
CA LYS A 152 -29.10 20.09 -12.65
C LYS A 152 -27.65 20.20 -13.11
N PHE A 153 -26.75 19.58 -12.38
CA PHE A 153 -25.34 19.55 -12.69
C PHE A 153 -24.85 18.11 -12.84
N THR A 154 -23.92 17.87 -13.78
CA THR A 154 -23.31 16.56 -14.01
C THR A 154 -21.80 16.70 -14.08
N MET A 155 -21.10 16.05 -13.16
CA MET A 155 -19.64 15.96 -13.18
C MET A 155 -19.17 14.84 -14.11
N LYS A 156 -18.15 15.14 -14.91
CA LYS A 156 -17.41 14.17 -15.70
C LYS A 156 -15.92 14.36 -15.44
N THR A 157 -15.20 13.28 -15.15
CA THR A 157 -13.75 13.30 -15.00
C THR A 157 -13.09 12.80 -16.27
N GLN A 158 -12.17 13.59 -16.82
CA GLN A 158 -11.29 13.17 -17.91
C GLN A 158 -10.12 12.38 -17.32
N THR A 159 -10.01 11.11 -17.71
CA THR A 159 -8.87 10.24 -17.34
C THR A 159 -8.01 9.94 -18.57
N SER A 160 -6.86 9.29 -18.37
CA SER A 160 -6.06 8.74 -19.48
C SER A 160 -6.79 7.63 -20.26
N SER A 161 -7.88 7.09 -19.69
CA SER A 161 -8.75 6.07 -20.32
C SER A 161 -10.03 6.65 -20.95
N GLY A 162 -10.18 7.97 -20.99
CA GLY A 162 -11.36 8.67 -21.53
C GLY A 162 -12.17 9.42 -20.46
N GLN A 163 -13.28 10.04 -20.87
CA GLN A 163 -14.24 10.67 -19.96
C GLN A 163 -15.13 9.63 -19.30
N LYS A 164 -15.24 9.70 -17.98
CA LYS A 164 -16.22 8.92 -17.22
C LYS A 164 -17.07 9.86 -16.39
N SER A 165 -18.38 9.63 -16.35
CA SER A 165 -19.26 10.23 -15.34
C SER A 165 -18.92 9.56 -14.01
N THR A 166 -17.99 10.17 -13.29
CA THR A 166 -17.54 9.70 -11.98
C THR A 166 -18.06 10.68 -10.94
N GLY A 167 -18.90 10.19 -10.03
CA GLY A 167 -19.13 10.88 -8.77
C GLY A 167 -17.86 10.86 -7.91
N ASP A 168 -17.75 11.79 -6.96
CA ASP A 168 -16.59 11.97 -6.08
C ASP A 168 -16.14 10.66 -5.39
N GLY A 169 -17.09 9.77 -5.10
CA GLY A 169 -16.83 8.47 -4.49
C GLY A 169 -15.93 7.54 -5.33
N GLN A 170 -16.03 7.56 -6.66
CA GLN A 170 -15.24 6.67 -7.51
C GLN A 170 -13.76 7.13 -7.60
N THR A 171 -13.53 8.44 -7.62
CA THR A 171 -12.18 9.02 -7.61
C THR A 171 -11.50 8.73 -6.27
N GLY A 172 -12.22 8.91 -5.15
CA GLY A 172 -11.74 8.54 -3.82
C GLY A 172 -11.42 7.05 -3.70
N ALA A 173 -12.27 6.17 -4.22
CA ALA A 173 -12.03 4.73 -4.23
C ALA A 173 -10.76 4.34 -5.01
N ASN A 174 -10.53 4.92 -6.19
CA ASN A 174 -9.33 4.66 -6.98
C ASN A 174 -8.04 5.09 -6.26
N ILE A 175 -8.07 6.24 -5.57
CA ILE A 175 -6.95 6.71 -4.74
C ILE A 175 -6.69 5.77 -3.57
N ALA A 176 -7.76 5.32 -2.89
CA ALA A 176 -7.64 4.36 -1.79
C ALA A 176 -7.06 3.03 -2.28
N ILE A 177 -7.54 2.51 -3.41
CA ILE A 177 -7.02 1.29 -4.03
C ILE A 177 -5.54 1.44 -4.39
N GLY A 178 -5.15 2.54 -5.04
CA GLY A 178 -3.76 2.80 -5.41
C GLY A 178 -2.84 2.86 -4.19
N SER A 179 -3.27 3.56 -3.14
CA SER A 179 -2.53 3.67 -1.88
C SER A 179 -2.40 2.33 -1.16
N ILE A 180 -3.50 1.57 -1.05
CA ILE A 180 -3.52 0.22 -0.47
C ILE A 180 -2.62 -0.73 -1.27
N ALA A 181 -2.68 -0.69 -2.59
CA ALA A 181 -1.81 -1.49 -3.44
C ALA A 181 -0.32 -1.16 -3.22
N SER A 182 0.04 0.13 -3.20
CA SER A 182 1.43 0.55 -2.98
C SER A 182 1.96 0.15 -1.60
N ILE A 183 1.19 0.33 -0.52
CA ILE A 183 1.63 -0.06 0.82
C ILE A 183 1.76 -1.58 0.96
N LEU A 184 0.84 -2.35 0.38
CA LEU A 184 0.89 -3.82 0.39
C LEU A 184 2.12 -4.33 -0.38
N ILE A 185 2.37 -3.81 -1.58
CA ILE A 185 3.55 -4.16 -2.37
C ILE A 185 4.83 -3.83 -1.62
N PHE A 186 4.94 -2.60 -1.11
CA PHE A 186 6.09 -2.16 -0.33
C PHE A 186 6.37 -3.08 0.87
N THR A 187 5.32 -3.38 1.64
CA THR A 187 5.43 -4.22 2.84
C THR A 187 5.86 -5.64 2.49
N LEU A 188 5.25 -6.26 1.46
CA LEU A 188 5.65 -7.59 1.00
C LEU A 188 7.10 -7.60 0.52
N MET A 189 7.51 -6.61 -0.27
CA MET A 189 8.90 -6.52 -0.73
C MET A 189 9.88 -6.45 0.44
N MET A 190 9.63 -5.57 1.41
CA MET A 190 10.53 -5.39 2.57
C MET A 190 10.55 -6.59 3.49
N MET A 191 9.41 -7.24 3.67
CA MET A 191 9.29 -8.49 4.43
C MET A 191 10.17 -9.59 3.83
N TYR A 192 10.08 -9.80 2.52
CA TYR A 192 10.84 -10.83 1.83
C TYR A 192 12.34 -10.50 1.70
N VAL A 193 12.70 -9.21 1.58
CA VAL A 193 14.09 -8.72 1.73
C VAL A 193 14.64 -9.10 3.10
N GLY A 194 13.85 -8.91 4.17
CA GLY A 194 14.23 -9.28 5.52
C GLY A 194 14.46 -10.79 5.68
N ILE A 195 13.53 -11.62 5.18
CA ILE A 195 13.63 -13.09 5.25
C ILE A 195 14.92 -13.58 4.60
N ILE A 196 15.17 -13.21 3.34
CA ILE A 196 16.36 -13.72 2.62
C ILE A 196 17.66 -13.16 3.19
N GLY A 197 17.65 -11.90 3.64
CA GLY A 197 18.80 -11.29 4.28
C GLY A 197 19.19 -12.00 5.57
N GLN A 198 18.20 -12.30 6.42
CA GLN A 198 18.42 -13.02 7.68
C GLN A 198 18.89 -14.45 7.43
N GLU A 199 18.37 -15.15 6.43
CA GLU A 199 18.85 -16.50 6.06
C GLU A 199 20.35 -16.49 5.73
N ILE A 200 20.78 -15.59 4.84
CA ILE A 200 22.18 -15.52 4.42
C ILE A 200 23.07 -15.06 5.59
N GLY A 201 22.62 -14.04 6.33
CA GLY A 201 23.35 -13.55 7.51
C GLY A 201 23.51 -14.60 8.60
N ASN A 202 22.47 -15.40 8.86
CA ASN A 202 22.50 -16.49 9.85
C ASN A 202 23.50 -17.58 9.50
N GLU A 203 23.46 -18.04 8.25
CA GLU A 203 24.37 -19.08 7.78
C GLU A 203 25.82 -18.61 7.80
N LYS A 204 26.07 -17.33 7.49
CA LYS A 204 27.42 -16.76 7.51
C LYS A 204 27.92 -16.51 8.94
N SER A 205 27.05 -16.02 9.82
CA SER A 205 27.33 -15.82 11.26
C SER A 205 27.60 -17.14 11.98
N SER A 206 26.90 -18.21 11.58
CA SER A 206 27.05 -19.54 12.18
C SER A 206 28.16 -20.37 11.53
N ARG A 207 28.93 -19.80 10.59
CA ARG A 207 29.96 -20.49 9.77
C ARG A 207 29.46 -21.73 9.01
N ILE A 208 28.16 -21.87 8.87
CA ILE A 208 27.53 -22.97 8.11
C ILE A 208 27.76 -22.76 6.60
N MET A 209 27.89 -21.51 6.16
CA MET A 209 28.09 -21.15 4.76
C MET A 209 29.31 -21.84 4.12
N GLU A 210 30.43 -21.99 4.84
CA GLU A 210 31.63 -22.66 4.33
C GLU A 210 31.36 -24.15 4.05
N THR A 211 30.64 -24.81 4.97
CA THR A 211 30.25 -26.22 4.82
C THR A 211 29.25 -26.39 3.66
N LEU A 212 28.29 -25.48 3.52
CA LEU A 212 27.33 -25.49 2.41
C LEU A 212 28.03 -25.29 1.06
N LEU A 213 29.05 -24.45 1.00
CA LEU A 213 29.84 -24.20 -0.21
C LEU A 213 30.87 -25.29 -0.51
N ALA A 214 31.30 -26.06 0.49
CA ALA A 214 32.05 -27.29 0.28
C ALA A 214 31.18 -28.39 -0.36
N ALA A 215 29.88 -28.44 -0.05
CA ALA A 215 28.94 -29.42 -0.58
C ALA A 215 28.26 -29.01 -1.89
N THR A 216 28.13 -27.70 -2.16
CA THR A 216 27.40 -27.15 -3.32
C THR A 216 28.04 -25.86 -3.84
N SER A 217 27.88 -25.54 -5.13
CA SER A 217 28.44 -24.29 -5.67
C SER A 217 27.67 -23.04 -5.23
N SER A 218 28.33 -21.87 -5.23
CA SER A 218 27.70 -20.59 -4.88
C SER A 218 26.47 -20.26 -5.74
N ASN A 219 26.47 -20.68 -7.00
CA ASN A 219 25.34 -20.50 -7.91
C ASN A 219 24.13 -21.32 -7.46
N VAL A 220 24.37 -22.55 -7.01
CA VAL A 220 23.32 -23.43 -6.48
C VAL A 220 22.71 -22.83 -5.23
N GLN A 221 23.53 -22.28 -4.33
CA GLN A 221 23.07 -21.58 -3.13
C GLN A 221 22.28 -20.32 -3.47
N TYR A 222 22.78 -19.50 -4.39
CA TYR A 222 22.15 -18.24 -4.80
C TYR A 222 20.74 -18.46 -5.35
N TYR A 223 20.60 -19.24 -6.43
CA TYR A 223 19.29 -19.48 -7.04
C TYR A 223 18.40 -20.36 -6.17
N GLY A 224 18.98 -21.33 -5.44
CA GLY A 224 18.24 -22.22 -4.55
C GLY A 224 17.49 -21.44 -3.47
N LYS A 225 18.17 -20.49 -2.81
CA LYS A 225 17.54 -19.63 -1.79
C LYS A 225 16.46 -18.74 -2.37
N ILE A 226 16.73 -18.08 -3.50
CA ILE A 226 15.75 -17.21 -4.16
C ILE A 226 14.49 -18.01 -4.52
N ILE A 227 14.64 -19.19 -5.13
CA ILE A 227 13.51 -20.06 -5.48
C ILE A 227 12.78 -20.53 -4.21
N GLY A 228 13.49 -20.95 -3.17
CA GLY A 228 12.89 -21.37 -1.90
C GLY A 228 12.02 -20.28 -1.27
N VAL A 229 12.50 -19.04 -1.28
CA VAL A 229 11.77 -17.88 -0.76
C VAL A 229 10.57 -17.50 -1.65
N ILE A 230 10.68 -17.64 -2.97
CA ILE A 230 9.55 -17.45 -3.89
C ILE A 230 8.46 -18.50 -3.66
N LEU A 231 8.83 -19.75 -3.34
CA LEU A 231 7.85 -20.79 -2.97
C LEU A 231 7.13 -20.46 -1.67
N LEU A 232 7.81 -19.83 -0.70
CA LEU A 232 7.17 -19.31 0.50
C LEU A 232 6.14 -18.24 0.17
N LEU A 233 6.50 -17.28 -0.70
CA LEU A 233 5.58 -16.25 -1.19
C LEU A 233 4.38 -16.86 -1.91
N ALA A 234 4.60 -17.81 -2.82
CA ALA A 234 3.53 -18.49 -3.54
C ALA A 234 2.56 -19.19 -2.57
N THR A 235 3.09 -19.80 -1.51
CA THR A 235 2.28 -20.46 -0.46
C THR A 235 1.47 -19.44 0.34
N GLN A 236 2.09 -18.32 0.75
CA GLN A 236 1.40 -17.23 1.44
C GLN A 236 0.26 -16.66 0.59
N LEU A 237 0.52 -16.36 -0.69
CA LEU A 237 -0.51 -15.85 -1.61
C LEU A 237 -1.62 -16.89 -1.85
N GLY A 238 -1.26 -18.17 -1.98
CA GLY A 238 -2.24 -19.25 -2.09
C GLY A 238 -3.17 -19.32 -0.87
N ILE A 239 -2.62 -19.19 0.33
CA ILE A 239 -3.41 -19.14 1.57
C ILE A 239 -4.32 -17.91 1.59
N TYR A 240 -3.88 -16.76 1.09
CA TYR A 240 -4.71 -15.56 1.00
C TYR A 240 -5.90 -15.73 0.06
N VAL A 241 -5.66 -16.28 -1.13
CA VAL A 241 -6.72 -16.57 -2.10
C VAL A 241 -7.71 -17.59 -1.54
N LEU A 242 -7.21 -18.69 -0.97
CA LEU A 242 -8.07 -19.74 -0.39
C LEU A 242 -8.83 -19.23 0.84
N GLY A 243 -8.15 -18.57 1.77
CA GLY A 243 -8.74 -18.04 2.98
C GLY A 243 -9.82 -16.99 2.69
N PHE A 244 -9.55 -16.07 1.76
CA PHE A 244 -10.57 -15.12 1.32
C PHE A 244 -11.72 -15.82 0.59
N GLY A 245 -11.43 -16.78 -0.30
CA GLY A 245 -12.45 -17.55 -1.02
C GLY A 245 -13.40 -18.33 -0.09
N ILE A 246 -12.86 -18.90 0.99
CA ILE A 246 -13.64 -19.60 2.02
C ILE A 246 -14.42 -18.60 2.88
N ALA A 247 -13.81 -17.48 3.29
CA ALA A 247 -14.46 -16.52 4.18
C ALA A 247 -15.55 -15.69 3.50
N TYR A 248 -15.38 -15.35 2.21
CA TYR A 248 -16.23 -14.41 1.48
C TYR A 248 -17.74 -14.73 1.54
N PRO A 249 -18.20 -15.99 1.33
CA PRO A 249 -19.62 -16.33 1.43
C PRO A 249 -20.25 -16.02 2.79
N PHE A 250 -19.47 -16.12 3.87
CA PHE A 250 -19.94 -15.89 5.24
C PHE A 250 -19.97 -14.40 5.60
N ILE A 251 -19.08 -13.59 5.03
CA ILE A 251 -18.91 -12.18 5.42
C ILE A 251 -19.52 -11.19 4.41
N LYS A 252 -19.90 -11.62 3.20
CA LYS A 252 -20.39 -10.73 2.11
C LYS A 252 -21.58 -9.83 2.47
N ASN A 253 -22.41 -10.26 3.43
CA ASN A 253 -23.62 -9.53 3.82
C ASN A 253 -23.36 -8.42 4.86
N LEU A 254 -22.16 -8.39 5.46
CA LEU A 254 -21.76 -7.35 6.41
C LEU A 254 -21.58 -6.02 5.68
N ASP A 255 -22.08 -4.93 6.27
CA ASP A 255 -22.05 -3.61 5.62
C ASP A 255 -20.63 -3.10 5.38
N GLN A 256 -19.68 -3.45 6.25
CA GLN A 256 -18.26 -3.17 6.06
C GLN A 256 -17.71 -3.86 4.80
N ILE A 257 -18.13 -5.10 4.53
CA ILE A 257 -17.70 -5.86 3.35
C ILE A 257 -18.38 -5.33 2.09
N LYS A 258 -19.65 -4.91 2.16
CA LYS A 258 -20.32 -4.23 1.04
C LYS A 258 -19.64 -2.92 0.69
N ALA A 259 -19.23 -2.13 1.69
CA ALA A 259 -18.49 -0.88 1.47
C ALA A 259 -17.15 -1.15 0.77
N ILE A 260 -16.39 -2.15 1.23
CA ILE A 260 -15.16 -2.58 0.55
C ILE A 260 -15.47 -3.06 -0.88
N GLY A 261 -16.51 -3.86 -1.07
CA GLY A 261 -16.94 -4.34 -2.39
C GLY A 261 -17.27 -3.19 -3.35
N ALA A 262 -17.95 -2.16 -2.88
CA ALA A 262 -18.25 -0.95 -3.64
C ALA A 262 -17.00 -0.12 -3.97
N MET A 263 -15.98 -0.11 -3.09
CA MET A 263 -14.69 0.49 -3.43
C MET A 263 -13.98 -0.31 -4.52
N LEU A 264 -14.00 -1.64 -4.43
CA LEU A 264 -13.31 -2.54 -5.35
C LEU A 264 -14.03 -2.73 -6.69
N SER A 265 -15.30 -2.32 -6.84
CA SER A 265 -16.05 -2.46 -8.11
C SER A 265 -15.43 -1.65 -9.25
N GLY A 266 -14.63 -0.63 -8.95
CA GLY A 266 -13.83 0.12 -9.93
C GLY A 266 -12.59 -0.62 -10.43
N ILE A 267 -12.19 -1.73 -9.79
CA ILE A 267 -11.03 -2.51 -10.18
C ILE A 267 -11.37 -3.39 -11.38
N THR A 268 -10.71 -3.09 -12.50
CA THR A 268 -10.76 -3.98 -13.66
C THR A 268 -9.96 -5.25 -13.40
N PHE A 269 -10.42 -6.39 -13.95
CA PHE A 269 -9.68 -7.65 -13.88
C PHE A 269 -8.24 -7.52 -14.42
N GLY A 270 -8.05 -6.70 -15.47
CA GLY A 270 -6.73 -6.38 -16.02
C GLY A 270 -5.79 -5.67 -15.04
N PHE A 271 -6.31 -4.76 -14.21
CA PHE A 271 -5.52 -4.16 -13.12
C PHE A 271 -5.08 -5.21 -12.10
N GLY A 272 -5.96 -6.15 -11.73
CA GLY A 272 -5.63 -7.23 -10.80
C GLY A 272 -4.49 -8.12 -11.31
N ILE A 273 -4.51 -8.50 -12.58
CA ILE A 273 -3.42 -9.25 -13.21
C ILE A 273 -2.11 -8.45 -13.18
N TYR A 274 -2.17 -7.18 -13.59
CA TYR A 274 -1.01 -6.31 -13.58
C TYR A 274 -0.42 -6.16 -12.16
N LEU A 275 -1.27 -5.94 -11.16
CA LEU A 275 -0.90 -5.81 -9.76
C LEU A 275 -0.11 -7.03 -9.29
N VAL A 276 -0.63 -8.23 -9.53
CA VAL A 276 0.03 -9.48 -9.13
C VAL A 276 1.35 -9.66 -9.90
N ALA A 277 1.35 -9.49 -11.21
CA ALA A 277 2.55 -9.66 -12.03
C ALA A 277 3.67 -8.68 -11.63
N MET A 278 3.32 -7.40 -11.44
CA MET A 278 4.25 -6.36 -11.03
C MET A 278 4.79 -6.61 -9.61
N SER A 279 3.93 -7.07 -8.69
CA SER A 279 4.32 -7.44 -7.33
C SER A 279 5.32 -8.60 -7.33
N LEU A 280 5.04 -9.68 -8.07
CA LEU A 280 5.91 -10.86 -8.12
C LEU A 280 7.28 -10.54 -8.73
N ILE A 281 7.31 -9.80 -9.84
CA ILE A 281 8.57 -9.40 -10.49
C ILE A 281 9.32 -8.38 -9.62
N GLY A 282 8.61 -7.45 -8.98
CA GLY A 282 9.16 -6.51 -8.02
C GLY A 282 9.83 -7.22 -6.83
N ILE A 283 9.11 -8.14 -6.17
CA ILE A 283 9.63 -8.93 -5.06
C ILE A 283 10.83 -9.77 -5.51
N LEU A 284 10.78 -10.44 -6.66
CA LEU A 284 11.92 -11.18 -7.21
C LEU A 284 13.17 -10.29 -7.36
N GLY A 285 13.02 -9.09 -7.94
CA GLY A 285 14.12 -8.14 -8.08
C GLY A 285 14.70 -7.72 -6.73
N TYR A 286 13.84 -7.50 -5.74
CA TYR A 286 14.26 -7.13 -4.39
C TYR A 286 14.93 -8.28 -3.63
N LEU A 287 14.49 -9.52 -3.82
CA LEU A 287 15.15 -10.72 -3.29
C LEU A 287 16.57 -10.87 -3.84
N ILE A 288 16.75 -10.62 -5.14
CA ILE A 288 18.05 -10.64 -5.81
C ILE A 288 18.97 -9.57 -5.20
N LEU A 289 18.49 -8.33 -5.05
CA LEU A 289 19.26 -7.24 -4.44
C LEU A 289 19.64 -7.57 -2.98
N ALA A 290 18.68 -8.05 -2.20
CA ALA A 290 18.89 -8.43 -0.82
C ALA A 290 19.90 -9.56 -0.69
N SER A 291 19.88 -10.54 -1.58
CA SER A 291 20.84 -11.64 -1.60
C SER A 291 22.27 -11.16 -1.84
N ILE A 292 22.45 -10.23 -2.78
CA ILE A 292 23.76 -9.64 -3.10
C ILE A 292 24.27 -8.86 -1.89
N VAL A 293 23.43 -8.00 -1.31
CA VAL A 293 23.79 -7.17 -0.17
C VAL A 293 24.08 -8.03 1.07
N ALA A 294 23.26 -9.04 1.34
CA ALA A 294 23.45 -9.94 2.48
C ALA A 294 24.69 -10.82 2.33
N SER A 295 25.19 -11.08 1.11
CA SER A 295 26.47 -11.79 0.94
C SER A 295 27.68 -11.01 1.50
N LEU A 296 27.54 -9.69 1.69
CA LEU A 296 28.59 -8.81 2.19
C LEU A 296 28.62 -8.68 3.71
N VAL A 297 27.54 -9.05 4.41
CA VAL A 297 27.52 -8.96 5.87
C VAL A 297 28.38 -10.05 6.49
N ASN A 298 28.95 -9.82 7.66
CA ASN A 298 29.67 -10.87 8.40
C ASN A 298 28.77 -11.52 9.46
N GLU A 299 27.80 -10.76 9.98
CA GLU A 299 26.94 -11.16 11.09
C GLU A 299 25.46 -10.92 10.77
N GLN A 300 24.57 -11.68 11.40
CA GLN A 300 23.11 -11.51 11.23
C GLN A 300 22.65 -10.10 11.64
N ALA A 301 23.22 -9.52 12.70
CA ALA A 301 22.84 -8.19 13.19
C ALA A 301 23.07 -7.08 12.15
N GLN A 302 24.03 -7.26 11.23
CA GLN A 302 24.34 -6.28 10.19
C GLN A 302 23.35 -6.29 9.02
N VAL A 303 22.51 -7.32 8.89
CA VAL A 303 21.57 -7.46 7.76
C VAL A 303 20.60 -6.29 7.66
N GLN A 304 20.06 -5.83 8.79
CA GLN A 304 19.09 -4.72 8.79
C GLN A 304 19.73 -3.42 8.32
N GLN A 305 20.98 -3.16 8.71
CA GLN A 305 21.74 -2.00 8.25
C GLN A 305 22.13 -2.14 6.77
N ALA A 306 22.54 -3.33 6.35
CA ALA A 306 22.95 -3.61 4.98
C ALA A 306 21.80 -3.41 4.00
N THR A 307 20.58 -3.78 4.37
CA THR A 307 19.38 -3.71 3.52
C THR A 307 18.72 -2.33 3.46
N GLN A 308 19.16 -1.34 4.26
CA GLN A 308 18.62 0.04 4.23
C GLN A 308 18.61 0.69 2.84
N PRO A 309 19.66 0.60 2.01
CA PRO A 309 19.64 1.19 0.66
C PRO A 309 18.54 0.61 -0.23
N ILE A 310 18.22 -0.68 -0.04
CA ILE A 310 17.11 -1.34 -0.73
C ILE A 310 15.78 -0.78 -0.21
N ALA A 311 15.66 -0.59 1.10
CA ALA A 311 14.48 0.03 1.71
C ALA A 311 14.21 1.44 1.17
N PHE A 312 15.26 2.27 1.04
CA PHE A 312 15.13 3.62 0.48
C PHE A 312 14.65 3.61 -0.98
N LEU A 313 15.14 2.67 -1.81
CA LEU A 313 14.63 2.51 -3.17
C LEU A 313 13.13 2.19 -3.19
N ALA A 314 12.69 1.24 -2.36
CA ALA A 314 11.27 0.88 -2.27
C ALA A 314 10.43 2.05 -1.75
N MET A 315 10.98 2.79 -0.81
CA MET A 315 10.32 3.93 -0.17
C MET A 315 10.13 5.09 -1.14
N ILE A 316 11.07 5.35 -2.06
CA ILE A 316 10.88 6.36 -3.12
C ILE A 316 9.66 6.01 -3.97
N GLY A 317 9.52 4.75 -4.37
CA GLY A 317 8.35 4.30 -5.14
C GLY A 317 7.06 4.41 -4.33
N TYR A 318 7.09 4.03 -3.05
CA TYR A 318 5.93 4.08 -2.15
C TYR A 318 5.46 5.52 -1.91
N ILE A 319 6.36 6.41 -1.48
CA ILE A 319 6.07 7.83 -1.26
C ILE A 319 5.65 8.48 -2.57
N GLY A 320 6.32 8.16 -3.68
CA GLY A 320 5.93 8.62 -5.00
C GLY A 320 4.51 8.18 -5.37
N GLY A 321 4.11 6.96 -5.00
CA GLY A 321 2.76 6.43 -5.24
C GLY A 321 1.69 7.18 -4.46
N ILE A 322 1.98 7.57 -3.21
CA ILE A 322 1.10 8.42 -2.40
C ILE A 322 1.05 9.84 -2.99
N ALA A 323 2.21 10.45 -3.23
CA ALA A 323 2.32 11.80 -3.80
C ALA A 323 1.64 11.88 -5.17
N GLY A 324 1.71 10.83 -5.98
CA GLY A 324 1.05 10.72 -7.27
C GLY A 324 -0.48 10.71 -7.18
N SER A 325 -1.07 10.41 -6.03
CA SER A 325 -2.52 10.56 -5.83
C SER A 325 -2.93 12.02 -5.59
N THR A 326 -2.01 12.85 -5.06
CA THR A 326 -2.24 14.27 -4.78
C THR A 326 -1.82 15.17 -5.95
N VAL A 327 -0.73 14.84 -6.65
CA VAL A 327 -0.21 15.58 -7.81
C VAL A 327 -0.02 14.67 -9.04
N PRO A 328 -1.10 14.11 -9.59
CA PRO A 328 -0.99 12.99 -10.53
C PRO A 328 -0.38 13.34 -11.90
N GLY A 329 -0.50 14.61 -12.30
CA GLY A 329 0.03 15.13 -13.57
C GLY A 329 1.54 15.43 -13.56
N ASN A 330 2.24 15.22 -12.44
CA ASN A 330 3.65 15.59 -12.32
C ASN A 330 4.55 14.73 -13.24
N ILE A 331 5.35 15.39 -14.09
CA ILE A 331 6.21 14.73 -15.08
C ILE A 331 7.35 13.92 -14.44
N VAL A 332 7.88 14.36 -13.29
CA VAL A 332 8.93 13.63 -12.56
C VAL A 332 8.37 12.30 -12.06
N LEU A 333 7.17 12.31 -11.46
CA LEU A 333 6.49 11.09 -11.04
C LEU A 333 6.16 10.17 -12.22
N LYS A 334 5.89 10.74 -13.41
CA LYS A 334 5.70 9.96 -14.63
C LYS A 334 6.98 9.22 -15.01
N ILE A 335 8.11 9.91 -15.08
CA ILE A 335 9.37 9.30 -15.45
C ILE A 335 9.82 8.27 -14.40
N LEU A 336 9.77 8.63 -13.11
CA LEU A 336 10.13 7.73 -12.00
C LEU A 336 9.33 6.43 -12.01
N SER A 337 8.07 6.46 -12.47
CA SER A 337 7.22 5.28 -12.54
C SER A 337 7.69 4.21 -13.53
N PHE A 338 8.53 4.56 -14.51
CA PHE A 338 9.15 3.60 -15.42
C PHE A 338 10.50 3.07 -14.93
N ILE A 339 11.10 3.70 -13.92
CA ILE A 339 12.41 3.30 -13.43
C ILE A 339 12.28 1.99 -12.64
N PRO A 340 13.04 0.94 -12.99
CA PRO A 340 13.03 -0.31 -12.25
C PRO A 340 13.34 -0.10 -10.76
N PHE A 341 12.78 -0.96 -9.92
CA PHE A 341 12.81 -0.95 -8.47
C PHE A 341 12.02 0.19 -7.80
N ILE A 342 11.70 1.27 -8.51
CA ILE A 342 10.75 2.31 -8.08
C ILE A 342 9.35 2.01 -8.63
N SER A 343 9.29 1.50 -9.86
CA SER A 343 8.07 1.20 -10.59
C SER A 343 7.06 0.28 -9.87
N PRO A 344 7.44 -0.76 -9.06
CA PRO A 344 6.45 -1.70 -8.53
C PRO A 344 5.35 -1.05 -7.70
N THR A 345 5.69 -0.06 -6.89
CA THR A 345 4.75 0.67 -6.05
C THR A 345 4.18 1.89 -6.77
N LEU A 346 5.02 2.69 -7.43
CA LEU A 346 4.63 3.96 -8.04
C LEU A 346 3.75 3.78 -9.29
N MET A 347 4.12 2.90 -10.23
CA MET A 347 3.32 2.70 -11.45
C MET A 347 1.98 2.06 -11.14
N THR A 348 1.95 1.14 -10.18
CA THR A 348 0.71 0.49 -9.72
C THR A 348 -0.28 1.50 -9.16
N SER A 349 0.17 2.43 -8.30
CA SER A 349 -0.69 3.52 -7.82
C SER A 349 -1.18 4.38 -8.98
N ARG A 350 -0.29 4.83 -9.88
CA ARG A 350 -0.66 5.64 -11.06
C ARG A 350 -1.70 4.99 -11.96
N LEU A 351 -1.60 3.68 -12.15
CA LEU A 351 -2.57 2.91 -12.93
C LEU A 351 -3.92 2.82 -12.21
N ALA A 352 -3.92 2.62 -10.88
CA ALA A 352 -5.14 2.57 -10.08
C ALA A 352 -5.93 3.88 -10.14
N ILE A 353 -5.25 5.02 -10.06
CA ILE A 353 -5.86 6.36 -10.17
C ILE A 353 -6.18 6.78 -11.62
N GLN A 354 -5.92 5.92 -12.62
CA GLN A 354 -6.20 6.14 -14.04
C GLN A 354 -5.47 7.33 -14.69
N TYR A 355 -4.29 7.69 -14.14
CA TYR A 355 -3.37 8.70 -14.70
C TYR A 355 -2.22 8.08 -15.51
N SER A 356 -2.18 6.76 -15.60
CA SER A 356 -1.34 6.03 -16.53
C SER A 356 -2.19 5.09 -17.37
N THR A 357 -1.77 4.88 -18.61
CA THR A 357 -2.43 3.91 -19.48
C THR A 357 -1.97 2.48 -19.17
N THR A 358 -2.81 1.51 -19.48
CA THR A 358 -2.46 0.08 -19.36
C THR A 358 -1.18 -0.26 -20.14
N THR A 359 -0.97 0.37 -21.30
CA THR A 359 0.23 0.20 -22.13
C THR A 359 1.49 0.68 -21.41
N GLU A 360 1.45 1.88 -20.81
CA GLU A 360 2.56 2.41 -20.02
C GLU A 360 2.89 1.48 -18.83
N ALA A 361 1.87 0.94 -18.17
CA ALA A 361 2.05 0.01 -17.06
C ALA A 361 2.77 -1.28 -17.50
N TRP A 362 2.36 -1.90 -18.61
CA TRP A 362 3.03 -3.09 -19.17
C TRP A 362 4.45 -2.81 -19.63
N ILE A 363 4.73 -1.62 -20.17
CA ILE A 363 6.10 -1.19 -20.49
C ILE A 363 6.95 -1.13 -19.21
N ALA A 364 6.44 -0.52 -18.14
CA ALA A 364 7.15 -0.46 -16.87
C ALA A 364 7.40 -1.85 -16.26
N LEU A 365 6.46 -2.78 -16.41
CA LEU A 365 6.64 -4.18 -16.01
C LEU A 365 7.73 -4.86 -16.83
N GLY A 366 7.75 -4.64 -18.16
CA GLY A 366 8.81 -5.15 -19.04
C GLY A 366 10.18 -4.62 -18.65
N LEU A 367 10.31 -3.32 -18.38
CA LEU A 367 11.55 -2.69 -17.89
C LEU A 367 11.98 -3.27 -16.54
N GLN A 368 11.04 -3.44 -15.62
CA GLN A 368 11.28 -4.06 -14.31
C GLN A 368 11.78 -5.49 -14.45
N LEU A 369 11.18 -6.29 -15.34
CA LEU A 369 11.60 -7.66 -15.61
C LEU A 369 13.01 -7.71 -16.21
N LEU A 370 13.28 -6.89 -17.22
CA LEU A 370 14.60 -6.84 -17.87
C LEU A 370 15.69 -6.44 -16.87
N ALA A 371 15.44 -5.44 -16.04
CA ALA A 371 16.37 -5.04 -14.99
C ALA A 371 16.58 -6.14 -13.95
N THR A 372 15.50 -6.83 -13.55
CA THR A 372 15.57 -7.97 -12.64
C THR A 372 16.44 -9.10 -13.20
N LEU A 373 16.26 -9.47 -14.47
CA LEU A 373 17.06 -10.50 -15.13
C LEU A 373 18.53 -10.06 -15.30
N ALA A 374 18.77 -8.79 -15.61
CA ALA A 374 20.11 -8.23 -15.71
C ALA A 374 20.87 -8.31 -14.38
N ILE A 375 20.22 -7.90 -13.29
CA ILE A 375 20.82 -7.96 -11.95
C ILE A 375 20.93 -9.40 -11.46
N ALA A 376 20.00 -10.31 -11.78
CA ALA A 376 20.14 -11.73 -11.45
C ALA A 376 21.44 -12.32 -12.01
N LYS A 377 21.71 -12.09 -13.31
CA LYS A 377 22.92 -12.58 -13.99
C LYS A 377 24.20 -11.95 -13.44
N ALA A 378 24.18 -10.65 -13.14
CA ALA A 378 25.34 -9.98 -12.55
C ALA A 378 25.55 -10.37 -11.08
N GLY A 379 24.45 -10.53 -10.36
CA GLY A 379 24.36 -10.81 -8.94
C GLY A 379 24.97 -12.14 -8.55
N GLU A 380 24.82 -13.17 -9.38
CA GLU A 380 25.45 -14.48 -9.20
C GLU A 380 26.97 -14.37 -8.94
N LYS A 381 27.68 -13.60 -9.77
CA LYS A 381 29.14 -13.43 -9.65
C LYS A 381 29.53 -12.62 -8.42
N ILE A 382 28.74 -11.60 -8.10
CA ILE A 382 28.97 -10.73 -6.94
C ILE A 382 28.75 -11.55 -5.66
N TYR A 383 27.66 -12.31 -5.61
CA TYR A 383 27.34 -13.21 -4.53
C TYR A 383 28.46 -14.23 -4.32
N ALA A 384 28.88 -14.93 -5.38
CA ALA A 384 29.94 -15.94 -5.30
C ALA A 384 31.28 -15.38 -4.78
N ARG A 385 31.60 -14.13 -5.12
CA ARG A 385 32.83 -13.47 -4.65
C ARG A 385 32.77 -13.09 -3.17
N ASN A 386 31.62 -12.66 -2.69
CA ASN A 386 31.50 -12.03 -1.37
C ASN A 386 31.04 -13.00 -0.27
N VAL A 387 30.34 -14.07 -0.64
CA VAL A 387 29.75 -15.00 0.31
C VAL A 387 30.77 -15.68 1.23
N LEU A 388 32.01 -15.88 0.76
CA LEU A 388 33.14 -16.41 1.54
C LEU A 388 34.09 -15.31 2.07
N SER A 389 33.87 -14.04 1.70
CA SER A 389 34.73 -12.97 2.18
C SER A 389 34.24 -12.46 3.52
N TYR A 390 35.13 -12.47 4.51
CA TYR A 390 34.98 -11.74 5.76
C TYR A 390 35.85 -10.48 5.66
N SER A 391 35.24 -9.30 5.71
CA SER A 391 35.96 -8.03 5.60
C SER A 391 35.40 -7.01 6.59
N ASP A 392 36.31 -6.30 7.25
CA ASP A 392 36.00 -5.24 8.22
C ASP A 392 35.66 -3.89 7.56
N GLU A 393 35.72 -3.80 6.22
CA GLU A 393 35.40 -2.56 5.50
C GLU A 393 33.90 -2.22 5.61
N LYS A 394 33.56 -0.93 5.59
CA LYS A 394 32.15 -0.48 5.54
C LYS A 394 31.42 -1.14 4.36
N ILE A 395 30.26 -1.75 4.62
CA ILE A 395 29.43 -2.50 3.64
C ILE A 395 29.21 -1.72 2.34
N MET A 396 28.94 -0.42 2.45
CA MET A 396 28.76 0.46 1.28
C MET A 396 30.03 0.56 0.42
N SER A 397 31.21 0.68 1.04
CA SER A 397 32.51 0.70 0.32
C SER A 397 32.75 -0.63 -0.41
N GLN A 398 32.39 -1.75 0.21
CA GLN A 398 32.54 -3.08 -0.39
C GLN A 398 31.60 -3.27 -1.59
N LEU A 399 30.35 -2.81 -1.52
CA LEU A 399 29.42 -2.79 -2.66
C LEU A 399 30.07 -2.09 -3.86
N PHE A 400 30.61 -0.88 -3.67
CA PHE A 400 31.28 -0.13 -4.73
C PHE A 400 32.51 -0.84 -5.31
N LYS A 401 33.38 -1.41 -4.47
CA LYS A 401 34.59 -2.12 -4.91
C LYS A 401 34.26 -3.42 -5.65
N GLY A 402 33.27 -4.17 -5.16
CA GLY A 402 32.77 -5.39 -5.79
C GLY A 402 32.19 -5.16 -7.18
N LEU A 403 31.51 -4.02 -7.38
CA LEU A 403 30.82 -3.66 -8.62
C LEU A 403 31.73 -3.00 -9.67
N THR A 404 32.71 -2.19 -9.23
CA THR A 404 33.63 -1.51 -10.15
C THR A 404 34.83 -2.37 -10.59
N GLY A 405 35.05 -3.52 -9.93
CA GLY A 405 36.20 -4.39 -10.21
C GLY A 405 37.55 -3.79 -9.82
N ARG A 406 37.54 -2.68 -9.05
CA ARG A 406 38.76 -1.97 -8.64
C ARG A 406 39.37 -2.71 -7.45
N ASN A 407 40.15 -3.74 -7.74
CA ASN A 407 40.92 -4.48 -6.73
C ASN A 407 41.93 -3.55 -6.05
N SER A 408 41.92 -3.53 -4.72
CA SER A 408 43.08 -3.15 -3.91
C SER A 408 44.12 -4.28 -3.94
N LYS A 409 44.71 -4.52 -5.12
CA LYS A 409 46.03 -5.14 -5.24
C LYS A 409 46.82 -4.32 -6.24
N LYS A 410 47.34 -3.19 -5.77
CA LYS A 410 48.52 -2.53 -6.35
C LYS A 410 49.48 -2.25 -5.22
N LYS A 411 50.20 -3.28 -4.81
CA LYS A 411 51.61 -3.19 -4.42
C LYS A 411 52.20 -4.60 -4.45
N THR A 412 53.22 -4.73 -5.30
CA THR A 412 54.25 -5.77 -5.28
C THR A 412 53.90 -7.14 -5.88
N THR A 413 53.60 -7.20 -7.20
CA THR A 413 54.10 -8.26 -8.12
C THR A 413 53.61 -8.00 -9.55
N ASP A 414 54.08 -6.91 -10.17
CA ASP A 414 54.04 -6.73 -11.63
C ASP A 414 55.48 -6.76 -12.15
N ARG A 415 56.07 -7.96 -12.19
CA ARG A 415 57.07 -8.32 -13.21
C ARG A 415 56.88 -9.81 -13.48
N LEU A 416 56.82 -10.13 -14.78
CA LEU A 416 56.74 -11.45 -15.39
C LEU A 416 55.31 -12.02 -15.49
N VAL A 417 54.63 -11.67 -16.58
CA VAL A 417 54.38 -12.57 -17.74
C VAL A 417 53.26 -11.93 -18.55
N SER A 418 53.65 -11.24 -19.63
CA SER A 418 52.81 -11.14 -20.81
C SER A 418 53.01 -12.44 -21.59
N GLU A 419 51.95 -13.19 -21.85
CA GLU A 419 51.71 -13.79 -23.16
C GLU A 419 50.36 -14.51 -23.20
N ASN A 420 49.61 -14.16 -24.24
CA ASN A 420 48.60 -14.96 -24.93
C ASN A 420 47.31 -15.38 -24.23
N GLY A 421 46.20 -14.85 -24.78
CA GLY A 421 44.86 -15.41 -24.64
C GLY A 421 43.79 -14.34 -24.46
N GLU A 422 43.31 -13.75 -25.56
CA GLU A 422 42.11 -12.92 -25.57
C GLU A 422 40.88 -13.72 -25.06
N LYS A 423 40.65 -13.72 -23.75
CA LYS A 423 39.34 -14.04 -23.19
C LYS A 423 38.48 -12.79 -23.28
N LYS A 424 37.56 -12.78 -24.26
CA LYS A 424 36.53 -11.74 -24.43
C LYS A 424 35.80 -11.50 -23.10
N ASN A 425 36.21 -10.43 -22.44
CA ASN A 425 35.66 -9.99 -21.17
C ASN A 425 34.25 -9.42 -21.40
N PRO A 426 33.20 -9.95 -20.76
CA PRO A 426 31.83 -9.42 -20.88
C PRO A 426 31.67 -8.00 -20.32
N TRP A 427 32.71 -7.46 -19.67
CA TRP A 427 32.77 -6.11 -19.11
C TRP A 427 33.41 -5.07 -20.06
N ARG A 428 33.02 -5.03 -21.34
CA ARG A 428 33.39 -3.91 -22.22
C ARG A 428 32.86 -2.59 -21.62
N ARG A 429 33.68 -1.53 -21.71
CA ARG A 429 33.52 -0.21 -21.07
C ARG A 429 32.15 0.45 -21.27
N ASN A 430 31.37 0.02 -22.27
CA ASN A 430 30.06 0.57 -22.66
C ASN A 430 28.91 -0.48 -22.72
N SER A 431 28.96 -1.59 -21.97
CA SER A 431 27.81 -2.52 -21.99
C SER A 431 26.57 -1.86 -21.36
N PRO A 432 25.38 -1.95 -21.99
CA PRO A 432 24.14 -1.35 -21.47
C PRO A 432 23.77 -1.91 -20.07
N LEU A 433 24.19 -3.14 -19.79
CA LEU A 433 24.05 -3.79 -18.48
C LEU A 433 24.87 -3.11 -17.38
N ARG A 434 26.09 -2.66 -17.66
CA ARG A 434 26.88 -1.85 -16.71
C ARG A 434 26.26 -0.49 -16.48
N LEU A 435 25.76 0.15 -17.53
CA LEU A 435 25.14 1.47 -17.44
C LEU A 435 23.86 1.44 -16.59
N ALA A 436 22.98 0.46 -16.79
CA ALA A 436 21.78 0.29 -15.98
C ALA A 436 22.10 0.04 -14.50
N LEU A 437 23.09 -0.82 -14.21
CA LEU A 437 23.56 -1.06 -12.85
C LEU A 437 24.14 0.22 -12.22
N VAL A 438 24.99 0.95 -12.95
CA VAL A 438 25.57 2.21 -12.50
C VAL A 438 24.49 3.26 -12.27
N ILE A 439 23.44 3.34 -13.10
CA ILE A 439 22.31 4.27 -12.91
C ILE A 439 21.53 3.91 -11.65
N ILE A 440 21.18 2.64 -11.44
CA ILE A 440 20.47 2.20 -10.22
C ILE A 440 21.31 2.51 -8.98
N ILE A 441 22.63 2.29 -9.05
CA ILE A 441 23.57 2.60 -7.97
C ILE A 441 23.65 4.12 -7.75
N ILE A 442 23.74 4.93 -8.80
CA ILE A 442 23.71 6.40 -8.70
C ILE A 442 22.40 6.86 -8.05
N LEU A 443 21.27 6.26 -8.40
CA LEU A 443 19.99 6.54 -7.76
C LEU A 443 19.97 6.16 -6.27
N ILE A 444 20.53 5.00 -5.90
CA ILE A 444 20.72 4.61 -4.50
C ILE A 444 21.61 5.64 -3.75
N ILE A 445 22.69 6.10 -4.37
CA ILE A 445 23.63 7.05 -3.77
C ILE A 445 23.02 8.43 -3.62
N LEU A 446 22.31 8.91 -4.64
CA LEU A 446 21.62 10.19 -4.61
C LEU A 446 20.52 10.16 -3.55
N ALA A 447 19.76 9.07 -3.44
CA ALA A 447 18.78 8.87 -2.37
C ALA A 447 19.44 8.92 -0.98
N TYR A 448 20.55 8.21 -0.79
CA TYR A 448 21.29 8.20 0.48
C TYR A 448 21.89 9.58 0.82
N ARG A 449 22.49 10.27 -0.15
CA ARG A 449 23.12 11.59 0.06
C ARG A 449 22.12 12.73 0.24
N PHE A 450 20.93 12.63 -0.35
CA PHE A 450 19.88 13.64 -0.25
C PHE A 450 19.21 13.64 1.13
N ILE A 451 19.24 12.51 1.85
CA ILE A 451 18.53 12.34 3.13
C ILE A 451 19.47 12.48 4.34
N PHE A 452 20.76 12.13 4.21
CA PHE A 452 21.75 12.22 5.30
C PHE A 452 22.66 13.47 5.21
N LYS A 453 22.23 14.49 4.47
CA LYS A 453 22.71 15.88 4.55
C LYS A 453 21.60 16.72 5.13
#